data_AF-A0A953LRM5-F1
#
_entry.id   AF-A0A953LRM5-F1
#
_cell.length_a   1.000
_cell.length_b   1.000
_cell.length_c   1.000
_cell.angle_alpha   90.00
_cell.angle_beta   90.00
_cell.angle_gamma   90.00
#
_symmetry.space_group_name_H-M   'P 1'
#
loop_
_entity.id
_entity.type
_entity.pdbx_description
1 polymer ?
#
loop_
_entity_poly.entity_id
_entity_poly.type
_entity_poly.pdbx_seq_one_letter_code
_entity_poly.pdbx_strand_id
1 'polypeptide(L)' 'IVDELAGRGILVRSPSLRSVAEEAPLAYKDVSAVVDAADAAGLARKVARLEPLVCVKG' A
#
# COMPACT_ATOMS: atom_id res chain seq x y z
N ILE A 1 -8.33 -7.06 -7.64
CA ILE A 1 -7.44 -6.04 -7.03
C ILE A 1 -7.48 -4.70 -7.78
N VAL A 2 -7.27 -4.66 -9.11
CA VAL A 2 -7.35 -3.40 -9.87
C VAL A 2 -8.73 -2.76 -9.75
N ASP A 3 -9.80 -3.53 -10.00
CA ASP A 3 -11.18 -3.02 -9.88
C ASP A 3 -11.55 -2.67 -8.43
N GLU A 4 -11.04 -3.42 -7.47
CA GLU A 4 -11.23 -3.15 -6.03
C GLU A 4 -10.59 -1.82 -5.62
N LEU A 5 -9.35 -1.58 -6.06
CA LEU A 5 -8.63 -0.33 -5.83
C LEU A 5 -9.30 0.83 -6.60
N ALA A 6 -9.77 0.59 -7.82
CA ALA A 6 -10.54 1.58 -8.57
C ALA A 6 -11.86 1.95 -7.88
N GLY A 7 -12.56 0.98 -7.27
CA GLY A 7 -13.74 1.21 -6.44
C GLY A 7 -13.44 2.06 -5.19
N ARG A 8 -12.19 2.11 -4.74
CA ARG A 8 -11.69 2.98 -3.67
C ARG A 8 -11.13 4.32 -4.18
N GLY A 9 -11.23 4.61 -5.48
CA GLY A 9 -10.70 5.83 -6.10
C GLY A 9 -9.20 5.80 -6.40
N ILE A 10 -8.57 4.63 -6.36
CA ILE A 10 -7.12 4.45 -6.57
C ILE A 10 -6.89 3.88 -7.97
N LEU A 11 -6.25 4.66 -8.84
CA LEU A 11 -5.96 4.24 -10.22
C LEU A 11 -4.67 3.44 -10.29
N VAL A 12 -4.71 2.25 -10.89
CA VAL A 12 -3.51 1.43 -11.11
C VAL A 12 -3.13 1.40 -12.59
N ARG A 13 -1.86 1.67 -12.90
CA ARG A 13 -1.28 1.57 -14.24
C ARG A 13 -0.12 0.58 -14.20
N SER A 14 -0.20 -0.49 -14.98
CA SER A 14 0.86 -1.49 -15.08
C SER A 14 0.83 -2.17 -16.44
N PRO A 15 1.99 -2.57 -16.99
CA PRO A 15 2.04 -3.37 -18.22
C PRO A 15 1.64 -4.85 -17.98
N SER A 16 1.57 -5.31 -16.72
CA SER A 16 1.32 -6.71 -16.37
C SER A 16 0.33 -6.85 -15.22
N LEU A 17 -0.82 -7.48 -15.48
CA LEU A 17 -1.79 -7.82 -14.42
C LEU A 17 -1.22 -8.83 -13.42
N ARG A 18 -0.23 -9.64 -13.83
CA ARG A 18 0.45 -10.58 -12.95
C ARG A 18 1.28 -9.86 -11.88
N SER A 19 2.08 -8.86 -12.26
CA SER A 19 2.90 -8.12 -11.27
C SER A 19 2.01 -7.38 -10.25
N VAL A 20 0.88 -6.84 -10.71
CA VAL A 20 -0.13 -6.23 -9.83
C VAL A 20 -0.71 -7.24 -8.84
N ALA A 21 -0.91 -8.50 -9.24
CA ALA A 21 -1.40 -9.54 -8.35
C ALA A 21 -0.36 -9.98 -7.31
N GLU A 22 0.92 -10.04 -7.69
CA GLU A 22 2.03 -10.36 -6.78
C GLU A 22 2.19 -9.29 -5.68
N GLU A 23 1.86 -8.03 -5.96
CA GLU A 23 1.91 -6.92 -5.01
C GLU A 23 0.56 -6.56 -4.36
N ALA A 24 -0.43 -7.47 -4.44
CA ALA A 24 -1.74 -7.23 -3.83
C ALA A 24 -1.59 -6.96 -2.31
N PRO A 25 -2.45 -6.12 -1.70
CA PRO A 25 -2.40 -5.80 -0.27
C PRO A 25 -2.31 -7.00 0.67
N LEU A 26 -2.94 -8.13 0.31
CA LEU A 26 -2.89 -9.39 1.07
C LEU A 26 -1.51 -10.05 1.10
N ALA A 27 -0.60 -9.67 0.19
CA ALA A 27 0.79 -10.13 0.18
C ALA A 27 1.64 -9.47 1.28
N TYR A 28 1.13 -8.40 1.91
CA TYR A 28 1.85 -7.62 2.91
C TYR A 28 1.20 -7.72 4.29
N LYS A 29 2.00 -7.44 5.31
CA LYS A 29 1.54 -7.21 6.68
C LYS A 29 0.73 -5.91 6.71
N ASP A 30 -0.08 -5.73 7.76
CA ASP A 30 -0.65 -4.43 8.06
C ASP A 30 0.46 -3.42 8.37
N VAL A 31 0.66 -2.47 7.46
CA VAL A 31 1.66 -1.42 7.58
C VAL A 31 1.42 -0.53 8.81
N SER A 32 0.16 -0.34 9.22
CA SER A 32 -0.16 0.46 10.40
C SER A 32 0.40 -0.20 11.65
N ALA A 33 0.20 -1.51 11.81
CA ALA A 33 0.75 -2.27 12.94
C ALA A 33 2.29 -2.22 12.99
N VAL A 34 2.95 -2.26 11.83
CA VAL A 34 4.42 -2.15 11.74
C VAL A 34 4.90 -0.77 12.18
N VAL A 35 4.26 0.29 11.69
CA VAL A 35 4.59 1.68 12.04
C VAL A 35 4.30 1.94 13.52
N ASP A 36 3.21 1.42 14.05
CA ASP A 36 2.83 1.53 15.46
C ASP A 36 3.89 0.88 16.38
N ALA A 37 4.38 -0.30 16.02
CA ALA A 37 5.43 -0.97 16.77
C ALA A 37 6.76 -0.20 16.78
N ALA A 38 7.15 0.40 15.64
CA ALA A 38 8.40 1.17 15.54
C ALA A 38 8.35 2.48 16.36
N ASP A 39 7.20 3.15 16.38
CA ASP A 39 6.96 4.37 17.17
C ASP A 39 6.91 4.08 18.66
N ALA A 40 6.21 3.01 19.06
CA ALA A 40 6.16 2.56 20.46
C ALA A 40 7.54 2.14 20.99
N ALA A 41 8.39 1.58 20.14
CA ALA A 41 9.77 1.24 20.47
C ALA A 41 10.73 2.44 20.49
N GLY A 42 10.25 3.65 20.14
CA GLY A 42 11.08 4.86 20.05
C GLY A 42 12.09 4.86 18.91
N LEU A 43 11.93 3.97 17.93
CA LEU A 43 12.87 3.81 16.80
C LEU A 43 12.62 4.83 15.69
N ALA A 44 11.36 5.25 15.50
CA ALA A 44 10.97 6.24 14.51
C ALA A 44 9.71 6.96 14.97
N ARG A 45 9.64 8.28 14.82
CA ARG A 45 8.45 9.08 15.18
C ARG A 45 7.45 9.10 14.03
N LYS A 46 6.16 8.85 14.30
CA LYS A 46 5.09 9.13 13.32
C LYS A 46 4.96 10.62 13.03
N VAL A 47 4.87 10.96 11.75
CA VAL A 47 4.75 12.36 11.27
C VAL A 47 3.48 12.56 10.47
N ALA A 48 3.28 11.76 9.42
CA ALA A 48 2.12 11.84 8.54
C ALA A 48 1.79 10.46 7.97
N ARG A 49 0.53 10.27 7.58
CA ARG A 49 0.05 9.13 6.80
C ARG A 49 -0.42 9.64 5.45
N LEU A 50 -0.05 8.92 4.38
CA LEU A 50 -0.48 9.22 3.03
C LEU A 50 -1.46 8.15 2.56
N GLU A 51 -2.41 8.57 1.73
CA GLU A 51 -3.32 7.68 0.99
C GLU A 51 -3.01 7.80 -0.51
N PRO A 52 -2.93 6.67 -1.24
CA PRO A 52 -2.59 6.70 -2.65
C PRO A 52 -3.76 7.20 -3.51
N LEU A 53 -3.44 7.91 -4.59
CA LEU A 53 -4.38 8.27 -5.65
C LEU A 53 -4.12 7.49 -6.94
N VAL A 54 -2.83 7.32 -7.28
CA VAL A 54 -2.38 6.60 -8.47
C VAL A 54 -1.19 5.72 -8.12
N CYS A 55 -1.20 4.46 -8.57
CA CYS A 55 -0.09 3.53 -8.47
C CYS A 55 0.38 3.12 -9.88
N VAL A 56 1.60 3.53 -10.25
CA VAL A 56 2.24 3.10 -11.49
C VAL A 56 3.24 1.99 -11.15
N LYS A 57 3.06 0.81 -11.73
CA LYS A 57 3.89 -0.38 -11.50
C LYS A 57 4.56 -0.83 -12.80
N GLY A 58 5.84 -1.21 -12.71
CA GLY A 58 6.63 -1.78 -13.80
C GLY A 58 6.42 -3.27 -13.97
#